data_AF-A0A101C883-F1
#
_entry.id   AF-A0A101C883-F1
#
_cell.length_a   1.000
_cell.length_b   1.000
_cell.length_c   1.000
_cell.angle_alpha   90.00
_cell.angle_beta   90.00
_cell.angle_gamma   90.00
#
_symmetry.space_group_name_H-M   'P 1'
#
loop_
_entity.id
_entity.type
_entity.pdbx_description
1 polymer ?
#
loop_
_entity_poly.entity_id
_entity_poly.type
_entity_poly.pdbx_seq_one_letter_code
_entity_poly.pdbx_strand_id
1 'polypeptide(L)'
;MSSAEIKLNLINLILKSDFENWNKSKSKTDIYIKLLLLLGINLNEEIEKEVADIEIDNMKEFGSLNSPKFFIINEIQNVFDQHVQYCEFLHIYFIKNAQGISLLFRFNNASTNISDDVKFLSDDVVYVLSGQNLHMVTNEDAATYVVNYKDFYNAQQFDHSRFSYTQYITFETENIRNNFKGFPASTKLLAAAKNDPIDGRLRQNIILEIEKDRVNNPQTLLDIAFFNIGNMQP
;
A
#
# COMPACT_ATOMS: atom_id res chain seq x y z
N MET A 1 -6.33 18.47 -24.92
CA MET A 1 -5.49 17.97 -23.83
C MET A 1 -5.88 16.54 -23.54
N SER A 2 -4.91 15.63 -23.39
CA SER A 2 -5.13 14.24 -22.97
C SER A 2 -5.52 14.18 -21.48
N SER A 3 -6.06 13.04 -21.02
CA SER A 3 -6.40 12.84 -19.60
C SER A 3 -5.18 13.04 -18.68
N ALA A 4 -4.00 12.61 -19.12
CA ALA A 4 -2.74 12.83 -18.43
C ALA A 4 -2.34 14.33 -18.37
N GLU A 5 -2.54 15.08 -19.46
CA GLU A 5 -2.27 16.52 -19.51
C GLU A 5 -3.23 17.32 -18.61
N ILE A 6 -4.51 16.89 -18.54
CA ILE A 6 -5.50 17.48 -17.65
C ILE A 6 -5.13 17.21 -16.18
N LYS A 7 -4.73 15.98 -15.84
CA LYS A 7 -4.24 15.63 -14.49
C LYS A 7 -3.02 16.45 -14.09
N LEU A 8 -2.01 16.57 -14.96
CA LEU A 8 -0.81 17.38 -14.69
C LEU A 8 -1.11 18.88 -14.57
N ASN A 9 -2.04 19.40 -15.37
CA ASN A 9 -2.46 20.80 -15.29
C ASN A 9 -3.25 21.08 -14.00
N LEU A 10 -4.12 20.16 -13.57
CA LEU A 10 -4.81 20.25 -12.28
C LEU A 10 -3.84 20.17 -11.10
N ILE A 11 -2.85 19.27 -11.13
CA ILE A 11 -1.80 19.20 -10.11
C ILE A 11 -1.04 20.53 -10.03
N ASN A 12 -0.66 21.11 -11.17
CA ASN A 12 0.01 22.42 -11.21
C ASN A 12 -0.88 23.56 -10.72
N LEU A 13 -2.18 23.56 -11.04
CA LEU A 13 -3.13 24.55 -10.55
C LEU A 13 -3.33 24.44 -9.03
N ILE A 14 -3.38 23.22 -8.50
CA ILE A 14 -3.46 22.95 -7.08
C ILE A 14 -2.20 23.48 -6.38
N LEU A 15 -1.00 23.12 -6.84
CA LEU A 15 0.28 23.58 -6.26
C LEU A 15 0.47 25.11 -6.33
N LYS A 16 -0.15 25.77 -7.31
CA LYS A 16 -0.15 27.24 -7.46
C LYS A 16 -1.28 27.94 -6.73
N SER A 17 -2.27 27.21 -6.23
CA SER A 17 -3.37 27.77 -5.44
C SER A 17 -2.86 27.98 -4.02
N ASP A 18 -3.01 29.21 -3.53
CA ASP A 18 -2.42 29.68 -2.27
C ASP A 18 -2.98 28.92 -1.05
N PHE A 19 -2.27 27.86 -0.62
CA PHE A 19 -2.67 27.00 0.50
C PHE A 19 -2.54 27.66 1.88
N GLU A 20 -1.96 28.88 1.96
CA GLU A 20 -1.80 29.61 3.22
C GLU A 20 -3.14 29.87 3.95
N ASN A 21 -4.25 29.94 3.21
CA ASN A 21 -5.59 30.13 3.80
C ASN A 21 -6.34 28.83 4.15
N TRP A 22 -5.83 27.65 3.77
CA TRP A 22 -6.46 26.35 4.10
C TRP A 22 -5.99 25.76 5.43
N ASN A 23 -4.93 26.30 6.01
CA ASN A 23 -4.20 25.77 7.16
C ASN A 23 -4.91 25.90 8.52
N LYS A 24 -6.19 26.33 8.57
CA LYS A 24 -6.81 26.76 9.84
C LYS A 24 -7.58 25.70 10.62
N SER A 25 -7.83 24.48 10.13
CA SER A 25 -8.53 23.46 10.96
C SER A 25 -8.58 22.01 10.46
N LYS A 26 -7.92 21.61 9.36
CA LYS A 26 -8.09 20.26 8.79
C LYS A 26 -6.80 19.46 8.82
N SER A 27 -6.91 18.17 9.15
CA SER A 27 -5.76 17.26 9.19
C SER A 27 -5.14 17.13 7.79
N LYS A 28 -3.85 16.81 7.70
CA LYS A 28 -3.16 16.56 6.41
C LYS A 28 -3.90 15.50 5.57
N THR A 29 -4.47 14.51 6.24
CA THR A 29 -5.30 13.43 5.71
C THR A 29 -6.56 13.94 5.01
N ASP A 30 -7.26 14.94 5.59
CA ASP A 30 -8.46 15.54 4.97
C ASP A 30 -8.15 16.31 3.67
N ILE A 31 -6.97 16.92 3.60
CA ILE A 31 -6.50 17.64 2.41
C ILE A 31 -6.19 16.63 1.29
N TYR A 32 -5.49 15.54 1.64
CA TYR A 32 -5.18 14.46 0.71
C TYR A 32 -6.43 13.79 0.12
N ILE A 33 -7.40 13.39 0.96
CA ILE A 33 -8.68 12.80 0.51
C ILE A 33 -9.41 13.73 -0.47
N LYS A 34 -9.48 15.01 -0.14
CA LYS A 34 -10.14 15.99 -1.01
C LYS A 34 -9.44 16.19 -2.34
N LEU A 35 -8.11 16.15 -2.36
CA LEU A 35 -7.34 16.24 -3.60
C LEU A 35 -7.61 15.03 -4.51
N LEU A 36 -7.66 13.83 -3.95
CA LEU A 36 -7.99 12.61 -4.71
C LEU A 36 -9.39 12.67 -5.32
N LEU A 37 -10.38 13.12 -4.53
CA LEU A 37 -11.75 13.32 -5.00
C LEU A 37 -11.84 14.37 -6.12
N LEU A 38 -11.18 15.52 -5.96
CA LEU A 38 -11.19 16.59 -6.97
C LEU A 38 -10.46 16.20 -8.27
N LEU A 39 -9.44 15.36 -8.17
CA LEU A 39 -8.65 14.89 -9.31
C LEU A 39 -9.28 13.68 -10.00
N GLY A 40 -10.40 13.14 -9.49
CA GLY A 40 -10.99 11.90 -9.97
C GLY A 40 -9.98 10.74 -9.94
N ILE A 41 -9.03 10.77 -9.00
CA ILE A 41 -8.05 9.70 -8.84
C ILE A 41 -8.70 8.66 -7.96
N ASN A 42 -9.17 7.58 -8.57
CA ASN A 42 -9.50 6.38 -7.83
C ASN A 42 -8.20 5.66 -7.50
N LEU A 43 -7.88 5.63 -6.21
CA LEU A 43 -6.69 4.95 -5.69
C LEU A 43 -6.74 3.42 -5.85
N ASN A 44 -7.86 2.86 -6.31
CA ASN A 44 -8.03 1.42 -6.47
C ASN A 44 -8.27 1.05 -7.94
N GLU A 45 -7.97 1.96 -8.86
CA GLU A 45 -8.01 1.68 -10.29
C GLU A 45 -6.88 0.74 -10.71
N GLU A 46 -7.23 -0.08 -11.69
CA GLU A 46 -6.26 -0.83 -12.46
C GLU A 46 -5.25 0.15 -13.09
N ILE A 47 -3.97 -0.16 -12.96
CA ILE A 47 -2.88 0.63 -13.56
C ILE A 47 -2.38 -0.05 -14.83
N GLU A 48 -1.92 0.76 -15.77
CA GLU A 48 -1.24 0.28 -16.97
C GLU A 48 0.04 -0.49 -16.60
N LYS A 49 0.36 -1.52 -17.39
CA LYS A 49 1.55 -2.35 -17.17
C LYS A 49 2.83 -1.50 -17.17
N GLU A 50 2.93 -0.53 -18.06
CA GLU A 50 4.06 0.39 -18.16
C GLU A 50 4.27 1.19 -16.87
N VAL A 51 3.18 1.62 -16.23
CA VAL A 51 3.24 2.30 -14.93
C VAL A 51 3.73 1.33 -13.85
N ALA A 52 3.21 0.10 -13.84
CA ALA A 52 3.64 -0.93 -12.90
C ALA A 52 5.14 -1.23 -13.03
N ASP A 53 5.63 -1.41 -14.26
CA ASP A 53 7.04 -1.69 -14.56
C ASP A 53 7.96 -0.57 -14.06
N ILE A 54 7.56 0.70 -14.22
CA ILE A 54 8.32 1.85 -13.71
C ILE A 54 8.42 1.83 -12.18
N GLU A 55 7.31 1.58 -11.48
CA GLU A 55 7.30 1.53 -10.02
C GLU A 55 8.12 0.33 -9.48
N ILE A 56 8.07 -0.82 -10.16
CA ILE A 56 8.91 -1.99 -9.82
C ILE A 56 10.39 -1.68 -10.04
N ASP A 57 10.72 -0.98 -11.12
CA ASP A 57 12.09 -0.61 -11.42
C ASP A 57 12.65 0.40 -10.40
N ASN A 58 11.84 1.34 -9.93
CA ASN A 58 12.20 2.25 -8.85
C ASN A 58 12.53 1.51 -7.53
N MET A 59 11.92 0.33 -7.32
CA MET A 59 12.19 -0.49 -6.14
C MET A 59 13.57 -1.15 -6.16
N LYS A 60 14.24 -1.27 -7.32
CA LYS A 60 15.56 -1.92 -7.43
C LYS A 60 16.59 -1.31 -6.47
N GLU A 61 16.49 -0.01 -6.23
CA GLU A 61 17.42 0.72 -5.37
C GLU A 61 17.11 0.56 -3.88
N PHE A 62 15.83 0.49 -3.51
CA PHE A 62 15.41 -0.03 -2.20
C PHE A 62 15.84 -1.51 -2.01
N GLY A 63 15.87 -2.30 -3.08
CA GLY A 63 16.21 -3.72 -3.08
C GLY A 63 17.63 -4.03 -2.60
N SER A 64 18.54 -3.04 -2.60
CA SER A 64 19.85 -3.14 -1.94
C SER A 64 19.74 -3.35 -0.41
N LEU A 65 18.54 -3.15 0.16
CA LEU A 65 18.22 -3.22 1.59
C LEU A 65 17.50 -4.53 1.96
N ASN A 66 17.70 -5.62 1.20
CA ASN A 66 17.18 -6.98 1.47
C ASN A 66 15.65 -7.17 1.35
N SER A 67 14.93 -6.32 0.63
CA SER A 67 13.50 -6.57 0.35
C SER A 67 13.35 -7.57 -0.79
N PRO A 68 12.47 -8.58 -0.69
CA PRO A 68 12.10 -9.44 -1.81
C PRO A 68 11.58 -8.61 -2.99
N LYS A 69 11.84 -9.08 -4.23
CA LYS A 69 11.30 -8.45 -5.45
C LYS A 69 9.78 -8.60 -5.54
N PHE A 70 9.26 -9.67 -4.99
CA PHE A 70 7.84 -9.97 -4.91
C PHE A 70 7.58 -10.90 -3.72
N PHE A 71 6.34 -10.94 -3.30
CA PHE A 71 5.81 -11.82 -2.28
C PHE A 71 4.75 -12.72 -2.94
N ILE A 72 4.91 -14.03 -2.78
CA ILE A 72 3.88 -15.00 -3.22
C ILE A 72 3.09 -15.40 -1.98
N ILE A 73 1.78 -15.37 -2.09
CA ILE A 73 0.86 -15.70 -1.01
C ILE A 73 -0.07 -16.81 -1.50
N ASN A 74 0.05 -17.96 -0.86
CA ASN A 74 -0.82 -19.09 -1.04
C ASN A 74 -2.07 -18.93 -0.17
N GLU A 75 -3.21 -19.30 -0.74
CA GLU A 75 -4.49 -19.36 -0.04
C GLU A 75 -4.96 -18.02 0.57
N ILE A 76 -4.54 -16.89 -0.01
CA ILE A 76 -4.94 -15.55 0.48
C ILE A 76 -6.47 -15.37 0.49
N GLN A 77 -7.17 -16.04 -0.43
CA GLN A 77 -8.63 -16.02 -0.55
C GLN A 77 -9.31 -16.38 0.78
N ASN A 78 -8.86 -17.42 1.47
CA ASN A 78 -9.48 -17.88 2.71
C ASN A 78 -9.38 -16.84 3.82
N VAL A 79 -8.21 -16.21 3.94
CA VAL A 79 -7.98 -15.14 4.92
C VAL A 79 -8.84 -13.93 4.59
N PHE A 80 -8.93 -13.57 3.31
CA PHE A 80 -9.73 -12.43 2.89
C PHE A 80 -11.22 -12.70 3.13
N ASP A 81 -11.77 -13.82 2.67
CA ASP A 81 -13.19 -14.17 2.87
C ASP A 81 -13.60 -14.16 4.34
N GLN A 82 -12.72 -14.61 5.24
CA GLN A 82 -12.98 -14.64 6.67
C GLN A 82 -13.12 -13.23 7.28
N HIS A 83 -12.32 -12.26 6.84
CA HIS A 83 -12.15 -10.99 7.55
C HIS A 83 -12.73 -9.79 6.80
N VAL A 84 -12.71 -9.79 5.47
CA VAL A 84 -13.20 -8.66 4.66
C VAL A 84 -14.69 -8.42 4.82
N GLN A 85 -15.47 -9.35 5.38
CA GLN A 85 -16.90 -9.12 5.65
C GLN A 85 -17.17 -8.32 6.93
N TYR A 86 -16.24 -8.32 7.89
CA TYR A 86 -16.46 -7.79 9.24
C TYR A 86 -15.46 -6.71 9.65
N CYS A 87 -14.39 -6.54 8.86
CA CYS A 87 -13.41 -5.47 9.02
C CYS A 87 -13.61 -4.42 7.93
N GLU A 88 -13.55 -3.14 8.28
CA GLU A 88 -13.61 -2.04 7.32
C GLU A 88 -12.29 -1.84 6.57
N PHE A 89 -11.16 -2.14 7.22
CA PHE A 89 -9.83 -1.89 6.68
C PHE A 89 -8.90 -3.10 6.76
N LEU A 90 -8.02 -3.21 5.76
CA LEU A 90 -6.82 -4.03 5.76
C LEU A 90 -5.60 -3.10 5.70
N HIS A 91 -4.68 -3.25 6.64
CA HIS A 91 -3.38 -2.60 6.60
C HIS A 91 -2.27 -3.61 6.31
N ILE A 92 -1.42 -3.32 5.33
CA ILE A 92 -0.25 -4.13 4.98
C ILE A 92 1.02 -3.41 5.43
N TYR A 93 1.79 -4.01 6.33
CA TYR A 93 3.04 -3.47 6.82
C TYR A 93 4.20 -4.22 6.18
N PHE A 94 5.24 -3.49 5.76
CA PHE A 94 6.56 -4.11 5.63
C PHE A 94 7.11 -4.35 7.03
N ILE A 95 7.62 -5.56 7.25
CA ILE A 95 8.13 -5.99 8.55
C ILE A 95 9.50 -6.63 8.44
N LYS A 96 10.24 -6.69 9.56
CA LYS A 96 11.50 -7.42 9.68
C LYS A 96 11.40 -8.45 10.80
N ASN A 97 11.59 -9.71 10.46
CA ASN A 97 11.69 -10.83 11.40
C ASN A 97 13.02 -11.58 11.22
N ALA A 98 13.16 -12.74 11.90
CA ALA A 98 14.37 -13.54 11.85
C ALA A 98 14.68 -14.10 10.44
N GLN A 99 13.66 -14.27 9.60
CA GLN A 99 13.77 -14.79 8.24
C GLN A 99 14.08 -13.70 7.21
N GLY A 100 13.88 -12.42 7.54
CA GLY A 100 14.18 -11.29 6.68
C GLY A 100 13.06 -10.25 6.63
N ILE A 101 12.93 -9.59 5.49
CA ILE A 101 11.82 -8.66 5.22
C ILE A 101 10.63 -9.46 4.71
N SER A 102 9.46 -9.20 5.27
CA SER A 102 8.19 -9.81 4.87
C SER A 102 7.03 -8.81 4.98
N LEU A 103 5.80 -9.30 4.79
CA LEU A 103 4.57 -8.54 4.93
C LEU A 103 3.77 -9.00 6.15
N LEU A 104 3.12 -8.05 6.81
CA LEU A 104 2.12 -8.28 7.84
C LEU A 104 0.79 -7.67 7.40
N PHE A 105 -0.29 -8.42 7.55
CA PHE A 105 -1.66 -8.05 7.20
C PHE A 105 -2.45 -7.87 8.49
N ARG A 106 -2.99 -6.68 8.72
CA ARG A 106 -3.82 -6.35 9.87
C ARG A 106 -5.23 -6.02 9.39
N PHE A 107 -6.22 -6.74 9.88
CA PHE A 107 -7.63 -6.44 9.64
C PHE A 107 -8.22 -5.75 10.86
N ASN A 108 -8.86 -4.60 10.67
CA ASN A 108 -9.49 -3.81 11.75
C ASN A 108 -10.59 -2.88 11.21
N ASN A 109 -11.12 -2.02 12.10
CA ASN A 109 -12.16 -1.04 11.79
C ASN A 109 -11.68 0.42 11.90
N ALA A 110 -10.37 0.65 11.85
CA ALA A 110 -9.79 1.98 11.96
C ALA A 110 -9.03 2.35 10.68
N SER A 111 -9.35 3.49 10.08
CA SER A 111 -8.72 3.93 8.82
C SER A 111 -7.25 4.31 8.97
N THR A 112 -6.82 4.71 10.18
CA THR A 112 -5.45 5.15 10.47
C THR A 112 -4.96 4.69 11.84
N ASN A 113 -3.64 4.59 11.97
CA ASN A 113 -2.98 4.57 13.28
C ASN A 113 -2.78 6.02 13.74
N ILE A 114 -3.28 6.35 14.92
CA ILE A 114 -3.27 7.74 15.44
C ILE A 114 -1.93 8.10 16.11
N SER A 115 -0.89 7.25 16.01
CA SER A 115 0.40 7.50 16.68
C SER A 115 1.63 7.10 15.89
N ASP A 116 2.73 7.83 16.15
CA ASP A 116 4.10 7.52 15.69
C ASP A 116 4.59 6.11 16.11
N ASP A 117 3.91 5.54 17.12
CA ASP A 117 4.01 4.15 17.53
C ASP A 117 2.80 3.37 17.01
N VAL A 118 3.05 2.35 16.18
CA VAL A 118 1.99 1.43 15.73
C VAL A 118 1.55 0.60 16.93
N LYS A 119 0.29 0.79 17.37
CA LYS A 119 -0.32 -0.01 18.43
C LYS A 119 -1.33 -0.98 17.84
N PHE A 120 -1.22 -2.23 18.25
CA PHE A 120 -2.15 -3.30 17.92
C PHE A 120 -3.12 -3.50 19.09
N LEU A 121 -4.40 -3.30 18.83
CA LEU A 121 -5.51 -3.45 19.76
C LEU A 121 -5.93 -4.92 19.87
N SER A 122 -6.56 -5.30 20.97
CA SER A 122 -6.95 -6.69 21.25
C SER A 122 -7.92 -7.30 20.24
N ASP A 123 -8.66 -6.47 19.51
CA ASP A 123 -9.61 -6.85 18.48
C ASP A 123 -9.02 -6.86 17.06
N ASP A 124 -7.77 -6.42 16.88
CA ASP A 124 -7.08 -6.56 15.61
C ASP A 124 -6.80 -8.03 15.29
N VAL A 125 -6.98 -8.40 14.03
CA VAL A 125 -6.55 -9.71 13.53
C VAL A 125 -5.32 -9.53 12.65
N VAL A 126 -4.21 -10.17 13.02
CA VAL A 126 -2.92 -10.00 12.37
C VAL A 126 -2.36 -11.30 11.81
N TYR A 127 -1.93 -11.25 10.56
CA TYR A 127 -1.26 -12.35 9.86
C TYR A 127 0.10 -11.92 9.34
N VAL A 128 1.11 -12.76 9.51
CA VAL A 128 2.43 -12.58 8.92
C VAL A 128 2.60 -13.54 7.76
N LEU A 129 3.13 -13.04 6.64
CA LEU A 129 3.58 -13.87 5.55
C LEU A 129 4.88 -14.57 5.95
N SER A 130 4.85 -15.90 6.08
CA SER A 130 6.04 -16.73 6.32
C SER A 130 6.21 -17.71 5.17
N GLY A 131 7.30 -17.57 4.43
CA GLY A 131 7.46 -18.25 3.15
C GLY A 131 6.39 -17.80 2.17
N GLN A 132 5.42 -18.67 1.90
CA GLN A 132 4.29 -18.37 1.01
C GLN A 132 2.94 -18.41 1.72
N ASN A 133 2.87 -18.65 3.03
CA ASN A 133 1.58 -18.80 3.72
C ASN A 133 1.38 -17.69 4.75
N LEU A 134 0.13 -17.33 4.99
CA LEU A 134 -0.25 -16.40 6.05
C LEU A 134 -0.42 -17.16 7.37
N HIS A 135 0.29 -16.73 8.40
CA HIS A 135 0.20 -17.28 9.74
C HIS A 135 -0.32 -16.21 10.69
N MET A 136 -1.37 -16.54 11.43
CA MET A 136 -1.86 -15.66 12.49
C MET A 136 -0.79 -15.52 13.57
N VAL A 137 -0.54 -14.30 14.02
CA VAL A 137 0.45 -13.99 15.06
C VAL A 137 -0.20 -13.24 16.22
N THR A 138 0.53 -13.07 17.31
CA THR A 138 0.05 -12.21 18.41
C THR A 138 0.25 -10.74 18.05
N ASN A 139 -0.53 -9.87 18.70
CA ASN A 139 -0.37 -8.42 18.56
C ASN A 139 0.99 -7.90 19.08
N GLU A 140 1.58 -8.60 20.07
CA GLU A 140 2.92 -8.29 20.60
C GLU A 140 4.02 -8.63 19.59
N ASP A 141 3.93 -9.79 18.93
CA ASP A 141 4.84 -10.16 17.85
C ASP A 141 4.72 -9.18 16.68
N ALA A 142 3.49 -8.83 16.29
CA ALA A 142 3.21 -7.86 15.23
C ALA A 142 3.87 -6.51 15.51
N ALA A 143 3.71 -5.99 16.73
CA ALA A 143 4.34 -4.75 17.18
C ALA A 143 5.87 -4.84 17.07
N THR A 144 6.45 -5.95 17.53
CA THR A 144 7.90 -6.18 17.50
C THR A 144 8.45 -6.18 16.07
N TYR A 145 7.77 -6.84 15.13
CA TYR A 145 8.23 -6.91 13.75
C TYR A 145 8.16 -5.56 13.02
N VAL A 146 7.16 -4.73 13.33
CA VAL A 146 7.04 -3.38 12.79
C VAL A 146 8.13 -2.47 13.36
N VAL A 147 8.41 -2.55 14.67
CA VAL A 147 9.50 -1.80 15.31
C VAL A 147 10.85 -2.20 14.71
N ASN A 148 11.13 -3.50 14.58
CA ASN A 148 12.36 -3.98 13.95
C ASN A 148 12.54 -3.45 12.52
N TYR A 149 11.45 -3.29 11.78
CA TYR A 149 11.49 -2.72 10.44
C TYR A 149 11.77 -1.22 10.44
N LYS A 150 11.13 -0.47 11.35
CA LYS A 150 11.38 0.95 11.57
C LYS A 150 12.84 1.21 11.95
N ASP A 151 13.41 0.39 12.84
CA ASP A 151 14.81 0.50 13.25
C ASP A 151 15.77 0.16 12.12
N PHE A 152 15.44 -0.87 11.32
CA PHE A 152 16.20 -1.20 10.12
C PHE A 152 16.21 -0.04 9.11
N TYR A 153 15.05 0.60 8.90
CA TYR A 153 14.94 1.77 8.03
C TYR A 153 15.76 2.94 8.56
N ASN A 154 15.71 3.23 9.87
CA ASN A 154 16.42 4.35 10.49
C ASN A 154 17.92 4.12 10.69
N ALA A 155 18.46 2.96 10.30
CA ALA A 155 19.89 2.70 10.37
C ALA A 155 20.65 3.61 9.39
N GLN A 156 21.87 4.06 9.78
CA GLN A 156 22.67 5.06 9.05
C GLN A 156 22.98 4.75 7.57
N GLN A 157 22.71 3.52 7.11
CA GLN A 157 22.97 3.03 5.76
C GLN A 157 21.81 3.26 4.78
N PHE A 158 20.66 3.75 5.24
CA PHE A 158 19.52 4.08 4.37
C PHE A 158 19.66 5.49 3.81
N ASP A 159 19.46 5.64 2.49
CA ASP A 159 19.48 6.95 1.84
C ASP A 159 18.19 7.73 2.11
N HIS A 160 18.12 8.36 3.27
CA HIS A 160 16.98 9.18 3.70
C HIS A 160 16.80 10.46 2.86
N SER A 161 17.77 10.82 2.02
CA SER A 161 17.62 11.96 1.10
C SER A 161 16.77 11.59 -0.11
N ARG A 162 16.77 10.30 -0.48
CA ARG A 162 16.04 9.75 -1.61
C ARG A 162 14.78 8.99 -1.23
N PHE A 163 14.79 8.37 -0.05
CA PHE A 163 13.74 7.46 0.39
C PHE A 163 12.94 8.00 1.58
N SER A 164 11.65 7.69 1.58
CA SER A 164 10.70 7.97 2.67
C SER A 164 10.18 6.69 3.30
N TYR A 165 10.02 6.73 4.63
CA TYR A 165 9.51 5.60 5.41
C TYR A 165 8.02 5.40 5.11
N THR A 166 7.64 4.17 4.80
CA THR A 166 6.24 3.78 4.65
C THR A 166 5.82 2.97 5.86
N GLN A 167 4.94 3.52 6.69
CA GLN A 167 4.54 2.87 7.94
C GLN A 167 3.67 1.63 7.69
N TYR A 168 2.69 1.73 6.79
CA TYR A 168 1.83 0.63 6.34
C TYR A 168 1.26 0.98 4.97
N ILE A 169 0.32 0.18 4.46
CA ILE A 169 -0.53 0.41 3.30
C ILE A 169 -1.97 0.12 3.69
N THR A 170 -2.89 1.09 3.56
CA THR A 170 -4.32 0.90 3.88
C THR A 170 -5.16 0.54 2.67
N PHE A 171 -6.06 -0.42 2.87
CA PHE A 171 -7.13 -0.82 1.97
C PHE A 171 -8.46 -0.75 2.70
N GLU A 172 -9.44 -0.13 2.07
CA GLU A 172 -10.83 -0.40 2.43
C GLU A 172 -11.22 -1.77 1.89
N THR A 173 -11.76 -2.62 2.75
CA THR A 173 -12.16 -3.98 2.35
C THR A 173 -13.30 -3.96 1.33
N GLU A 174 -14.10 -2.89 1.33
CA GLU A 174 -15.13 -2.67 0.31
C GLU A 174 -14.54 -2.60 -1.10
N ASN A 175 -13.39 -1.95 -1.26
CA ASN A 175 -12.73 -1.87 -2.57
C ASN A 175 -12.22 -3.23 -3.02
N ILE A 176 -11.80 -4.10 -2.10
CA ILE A 176 -11.44 -5.48 -2.41
C ILE A 176 -12.67 -6.22 -2.95
N ARG A 177 -13.82 -6.11 -2.27
CA ARG A 177 -15.08 -6.76 -2.67
C ARG A 177 -15.60 -6.24 -4.01
N ASN A 178 -15.47 -4.94 -4.26
CA ASN A 178 -15.98 -4.31 -5.47
C ASN A 178 -15.11 -4.60 -6.70
N ASN A 179 -13.78 -4.74 -6.55
CA ASN A 179 -12.86 -4.90 -7.67
C ASN A 179 -12.46 -6.35 -7.98
N PHE A 180 -12.61 -7.28 -7.04
CA PHE A 180 -12.13 -8.66 -7.22
C PHE A 180 -13.24 -9.70 -6.99
N LYS A 181 -13.29 -10.71 -7.87
CA LYS A 181 -14.15 -11.90 -7.75
C LYS A 181 -13.52 -12.98 -6.86
N GLY A 182 -12.21 -12.90 -6.68
CA GLY A 182 -11.43 -13.80 -5.87
C GLY A 182 -9.95 -13.69 -6.20
N PHE A 183 -9.15 -14.48 -5.51
CA PHE A 183 -7.71 -14.48 -5.57
C PHE A 183 -7.22 -15.88 -5.97
N PRO A 184 -6.33 -15.99 -6.97
CA PRO A 184 -5.79 -17.27 -7.35
C PRO A 184 -4.98 -17.89 -6.21
N ALA A 185 -4.84 -19.21 -6.26
CA ALA A 185 -4.16 -19.99 -5.23
C ALA A 185 -2.75 -19.48 -4.93
N SER A 186 -2.08 -18.87 -5.91
CA SER A 186 -0.82 -18.16 -5.72
C SER A 186 -0.96 -16.72 -6.18
N THR A 187 -1.34 -15.86 -5.24
CA THR A 187 -1.43 -14.41 -5.46
C THR A 187 -0.06 -13.77 -5.30
N LYS A 188 0.25 -12.81 -6.17
CA LYS A 188 1.58 -12.18 -6.22
C LYS A 188 1.48 -10.69 -5.95
N LEU A 189 2.24 -10.26 -4.94
CA LEU A 189 2.40 -8.86 -4.57
C LEU A 189 3.81 -8.43 -4.95
N LEU A 190 3.93 -7.57 -5.95
CA LEU A 190 5.20 -7.05 -6.43
C LEU A 190 5.68 -5.95 -5.48
N ALA A 191 6.94 -6.04 -5.06
CA ALA A 191 7.57 -4.93 -4.35
C ALA A 191 7.84 -3.81 -5.34
N ALA A 192 7.35 -2.61 -5.04
CA ALA A 192 7.40 -1.46 -5.90
C ALA A 192 7.81 -0.22 -5.10
N ALA A 193 8.16 0.88 -5.78
CA ALA A 193 8.38 2.17 -5.16
C ALA A 193 7.76 3.29 -6.00
N LYS A 194 7.12 4.24 -5.32
CA LYS A 194 6.50 5.42 -5.93
C LYS A 194 6.85 6.67 -5.14
N ASN A 195 6.71 7.84 -5.74
CA ASN A 195 6.95 9.09 -5.04
C ASN A 195 5.91 9.30 -3.94
N ASP A 196 6.37 9.68 -2.76
CA ASP A 196 5.51 10.14 -1.68
C ASP A 196 4.91 11.51 -2.08
N PRO A 197 3.58 11.69 -1.95
CA PRO A 197 2.92 12.91 -2.39
C PRO A 197 3.28 14.13 -1.54
N ILE A 198 3.86 13.96 -0.34
CA ILE A 198 4.21 15.05 0.56
C ILE A 198 5.60 15.60 0.25
N ASP A 199 6.60 14.72 0.13
CA ASP A 199 8.00 15.13 0.02
C ASP A 199 8.69 14.72 -1.28
N GLY A 200 7.97 14.00 -2.17
CA GLY A 200 8.46 13.60 -3.48
C GLY A 200 9.54 12.51 -3.47
N ARG A 201 9.99 12.06 -2.29
CA ARG A 201 10.95 10.97 -2.15
C ARG A 201 10.30 9.64 -2.47
N LEU A 202 11.09 8.65 -2.86
CA LEU A 202 10.57 7.32 -3.15
C LEU A 202 10.17 6.62 -1.86
N ARG A 203 8.98 6.06 -1.81
CA ARG A 203 8.47 5.27 -0.69
C ARG A 203 8.13 3.86 -1.15
N GLN A 204 8.11 2.91 -0.23
CA GLN A 204 7.74 1.53 -0.57
C GLN A 204 6.27 1.45 -0.97
N ASN A 205 6.02 0.58 -1.93
CA ASN A 205 4.74 0.36 -2.54
C ASN A 205 4.54 -1.14 -2.79
N ILE A 206 3.29 -1.54 -3.00
CA ILE A 206 2.98 -2.89 -3.45
C ILE A 206 2.03 -2.78 -4.64
N ILE A 207 2.30 -3.58 -5.66
CA ILE A 207 1.40 -3.78 -6.81
C ILE A 207 0.88 -5.20 -6.76
N LEU A 208 -0.45 -5.36 -6.83
CA LEU A 208 -1.08 -6.65 -7.03
C LEU A 208 -1.01 -7.00 -8.52
N GLU A 209 -0.41 -8.14 -8.83
CA GLU A 209 -0.46 -8.79 -10.15
C GLU A 209 -1.52 -9.89 -10.07
N ILE A 210 -2.57 -9.79 -10.89
CA ILE A 210 -3.71 -10.71 -10.82
C ILE A 210 -4.26 -11.06 -12.20
N GLU A 211 -4.74 -12.29 -12.37
CA GLU A 211 -5.43 -12.73 -13.59
C GLU A 211 -6.67 -11.86 -13.87
N LYS A 212 -6.84 -11.44 -15.12
CA LYS A 212 -7.92 -10.55 -15.56
C LYS A 212 -9.31 -11.10 -15.26
N ASP A 213 -9.50 -12.41 -15.35
CA ASP A 213 -10.81 -13.06 -15.10
C ASP A 213 -11.26 -12.95 -13.64
N ARG A 214 -10.31 -12.74 -12.71
CA ARG A 214 -10.53 -12.49 -11.27
C ARG A 214 -10.91 -11.06 -10.95
N VAL A 215 -10.86 -10.16 -11.91
CA VAL A 215 -11.20 -8.74 -11.73
C VAL A 215 -12.65 -8.48 -12.14
N ASN A 216 -13.34 -7.64 -11.37
CA ASN A 216 -14.64 -7.08 -11.74
C ASN A 216 -14.41 -5.92 -12.72
N ASN A 217 -14.97 -6.01 -13.92
CA ASN A 217 -14.86 -4.98 -14.96
C ASN A 217 -13.39 -4.57 -15.28
N PRO A 218 -12.52 -5.51 -15.68
CA PRO A 218 -11.13 -5.21 -16.00
C PRO A 218 -11.03 -4.19 -17.14
N GLN A 219 -10.06 -3.29 -17.04
CA GLN A 219 -9.81 -2.22 -18.03
C GLN A 219 -8.75 -2.63 -19.06
N THR A 220 -7.83 -3.52 -18.69
CA THR A 220 -6.78 -4.02 -19.59
C THR A 220 -7.31 -4.98 -20.66
N LEU A 221 -6.61 -5.00 -21.79
CA LEU A 221 -6.75 -6.04 -22.82
C LEU A 221 -5.83 -7.24 -22.60
N LEU A 222 -4.88 -7.15 -21.65
CA LEU A 222 -3.96 -8.23 -21.30
C LEU A 222 -4.64 -9.31 -20.44
N ASP A 223 -4.03 -10.48 -20.34
CA ASP A 223 -4.51 -11.58 -19.48
C ASP A 223 -4.25 -11.33 -17.99
N ILE A 224 -3.38 -10.36 -17.68
CA ILE A 224 -3.00 -9.97 -16.33
C ILE A 224 -3.32 -8.48 -16.14
N ALA A 225 -3.95 -8.18 -15.02
CA ALA A 225 -4.22 -6.83 -14.55
C ALA A 225 -3.26 -6.47 -13.41
N PHE A 226 -2.94 -5.18 -13.31
CA PHE A 226 -2.09 -4.64 -12.27
C PHE A 226 -2.87 -3.64 -11.46
N PHE A 227 -2.84 -3.76 -10.14
CA PHE A 227 -3.48 -2.80 -9.24
C PHE A 227 -2.41 -2.17 -8.35
N ASN A 228 -2.36 -0.84 -8.34
CA ASN A 228 -1.54 -0.15 -7.34
C ASN A 228 -2.29 -0.22 -6.02
N ILE A 229 -1.95 -1.23 -5.24
CA ILE A 229 -2.61 -1.44 -3.97
C ILE A 229 -1.99 -0.48 -2.91
N GLY A 230 -0.73 -0.05 -3.08
CA GLY A 230 0.00 0.80 -2.13
C GLY A 230 -0.39 2.28 -2.00
N ASN A 231 -1.68 2.61 -2.12
CA ASN A 231 -2.17 3.98 -1.97
C ASN A 231 -2.48 4.33 -0.51
N MET A 232 -1.41 4.53 0.26
CA MET A 232 -1.50 5.10 1.60
C MET A 232 -1.95 6.54 1.64
N GLN A 233 -2.88 6.77 2.55
CA GLN A 233 -3.08 8.07 3.20
C GLN A 233 -1.91 8.40 4.13
N PRO A 234 -1.54 9.68 4.26
CA PRO A 234 -0.56 10.14 5.23
C PRO A 234 -1.09 10.12 6.66
#